data_AF-A0A1I4BTB3-F1
#
_entry.id   AF-A0A1I4BTB3-F1
#
_cell.length_a   1.000
_cell.length_b   1.000
_cell.length_c   1.000
_cell.angle_alpha   90.00
_cell.angle_beta   90.00
_cell.angle_gamma   90.00
#
_symmetry.space_group_name_H-M   'P 1'
#
loop_
_entity.id
_entity.type
_entity.pdbx_description
1 polymer ?
#
loop_
_entity_poly.entity_id
_entity_poly.type
_entity_poly.pdbx_seq_one_letter_code
_entity_poly.pdbx_strand_id
1 'polypeptide(L)'
;MTHPLEIGSKPRFLALMKIGPNRRQGAAPAPNRISRLILIAAAVAASTLGAPPLRAQTPNGTCIRTLGDSLTSGYQRFLSRFIPDRKIVPGGLGAQTSTQIAARAGAIPTRVFVPGDSLPRSGTVQLASIQPRLISSSNKADEIEGSLAGRPGRLTRDASDRYDFVLNPADRETPAPPGSLFAPQTSDVDKCVLVLWAGRNDIPASATILANIDAILEPYVLRRAPFLVISVLNSDSEPAGSARFAAVMRINQTLAQKYPSGFLDVRRYLMDSALADAKLPADDEARTWLAKDLIPASLRKDGIHLKDEVDALVAKFIASAIKNRQW
;
A
#
# COMPACT_ATOMS: atom_id res chain seq x y z
N MET A 1 1.16 -38.55 64.40
CA MET A 1 -0.06 -38.88 63.65
C MET A 1 0.31 -39.87 62.56
N THR A 2 -0.45 -40.95 62.55
CA THR A 2 -0.41 -42.21 61.79
C THR A 2 -0.28 -42.08 60.26
N HIS A 3 0.47 -43.03 59.67
CA HIS A 3 0.43 -43.54 58.27
C HIS A 3 -1.01 -43.87 57.77
N PRO A 4 -1.31 -44.28 56.49
CA PRO A 4 -0.43 -44.98 55.52
C PRO A 4 -0.75 -44.92 53.97
N LEU A 5 0.16 -45.59 53.21
CA LEU A 5 -0.03 -46.55 52.08
C LEU A 5 -0.20 -46.13 50.60
N GLU A 6 0.66 -46.79 49.80
CA GLU A 6 0.68 -47.04 48.33
C GLU A 6 -0.62 -47.63 47.77
N ILE A 7 -0.79 -47.72 46.42
CA ILE A 7 -0.82 -48.96 45.59
C ILE A 7 -0.76 -48.62 44.06
N GLY A 8 0.18 -49.26 43.33
CA GLY A 8 0.12 -49.89 41.97
C GLY A 8 -0.54 -49.18 40.76
N SER A 9 -0.02 -49.25 39.53
CA SER A 9 0.41 -50.46 38.81
C SER A 9 1.16 -50.13 37.48
N LYS A 10 2.23 -50.88 37.20
CA LYS A 10 2.74 -51.25 35.85
C LYS A 10 2.28 -52.72 35.58
N PRO A 11 2.59 -53.43 34.46
CA PRO A 11 3.38 -53.12 33.24
C PRO A 11 2.73 -53.63 31.92
N ARG A 12 3.40 -53.41 30.76
CA ARG A 12 3.83 -54.49 29.85
C ARG A 12 4.56 -53.93 28.62
N PHE A 13 5.81 -54.36 28.46
CA PHE A 13 6.60 -54.24 27.23
C PHE A 13 7.35 -55.58 27.03
N LEU A 14 7.68 -55.86 25.77
CA LEU A 14 8.44 -56.97 25.16
C LEU A 14 7.67 -58.24 24.74
N ALA A 15 7.69 -58.51 23.42
CA ALA A 15 8.48 -59.61 22.85
C ALA A 15 8.74 -59.41 21.34
N LEU A 16 9.98 -59.70 20.93
CA LEU A 16 10.49 -59.83 19.56
C LEU A 16 10.17 -61.21 18.95
N MET A 17 10.13 -61.30 17.60
CA MET A 17 10.83 -62.26 16.70
C MET A 17 10.08 -62.36 15.35
N LYS A 18 10.64 -61.89 14.23
CA LYS A 18 11.52 -62.58 13.23
C LYS A 18 10.89 -63.79 12.51
N ILE A 19 10.92 -63.75 11.16
CA ILE A 19 11.32 -64.78 10.15
C ILE A 19 10.51 -64.56 8.84
N GLY A 20 11.19 -64.28 7.71
CA GLY A 20 10.62 -64.24 6.35
C GLY A 20 10.63 -65.63 5.69
N PRO A 21 10.85 -65.80 4.38
CA PRO A 21 10.46 -65.03 3.19
C PRO A 21 9.55 -65.89 2.26
N ASN A 22 8.86 -65.31 1.25
CA ASN A 22 8.67 -66.07 0.01
C ASN A 22 8.42 -65.24 -1.26
N ARG A 23 9.18 -65.64 -2.30
CA ARG A 23 9.17 -65.21 -3.69
C ARG A 23 7.96 -65.77 -4.45
N ARG A 24 7.52 -65.09 -5.51
CA ARG A 24 7.73 -65.47 -6.95
C ARG A 24 6.88 -64.54 -7.84
N GLN A 25 7.53 -63.80 -8.74
CA GLN A 25 7.58 -63.98 -10.21
C GLN A 25 6.41 -63.29 -10.91
N GLY A 26 6.56 -62.50 -11.99
CA GLY A 26 7.63 -62.48 -12.98
C GLY A 26 7.86 -61.12 -13.64
N ALA A 27 8.91 -61.10 -14.46
CA ALA A 27 9.47 -59.96 -15.17
C ALA A 27 8.78 -59.74 -16.55
N ALA A 28 8.78 -58.46 -16.96
CA ALA A 28 9.08 -57.86 -18.29
C ALA A 28 8.86 -58.69 -19.58
N PRO A 29 8.40 -58.10 -20.73
CA PRO A 29 9.06 -56.89 -21.28
C PRO A 29 8.15 -55.86 -22.00
N ALA A 30 8.68 -54.65 -22.15
CA ALA A 30 8.24 -53.70 -23.18
C ALA A 30 8.77 -54.12 -24.56
N PRO A 31 8.05 -53.79 -25.65
CA PRO A 31 8.72 -53.01 -26.69
C PRO A 31 7.87 -51.89 -27.29
N ASN A 32 8.62 -50.90 -27.78
CA ASN A 32 8.27 -49.71 -28.56
C ASN A 32 7.16 -49.87 -29.61
N ARG A 33 6.34 -48.81 -29.75
CA ARG A 33 5.84 -48.19 -30.99
C ARG A 33 5.11 -46.88 -30.61
N ILE A 34 5.74 -45.73 -30.78
CA ILE A 34 5.63 -44.84 -31.95
C ILE A 34 4.16 -44.50 -32.31
N SER A 35 3.85 -43.22 -32.08
CA SER A 35 2.86 -42.37 -32.76
C SER A 35 1.37 -42.60 -32.51
N ARG A 36 0.79 -41.69 -31.71
CA ARG A 36 -0.34 -40.81 -32.13
C ARG A 36 -0.58 -39.74 -31.06
N LEU A 37 0.05 -38.57 -31.25
CA LEU A 37 -0.44 -37.33 -30.67
C LEU A 37 -1.82 -37.06 -31.31
N ILE A 38 -2.89 -37.10 -30.52
CA ILE A 38 -4.13 -36.42 -30.87
C ILE A 38 -4.01 -35.02 -30.27
N LEU A 39 -3.59 -34.06 -31.11
CA LEU A 39 -3.79 -32.64 -30.83
C LEU A 39 -5.30 -32.38 -30.93
N ILE A 40 -5.97 -32.20 -29.79
CA ILE A 40 -7.25 -31.50 -29.78
C ILE A 40 -6.91 -30.02 -29.90
N ALA A 41 -6.84 -29.52 -31.13
CA ALA A 41 -6.81 -28.09 -31.40
C ALA A 41 -8.22 -27.53 -31.15
N ALA A 42 -8.44 -26.98 -29.95
CA ALA A 42 -9.57 -26.08 -29.74
C ALA A 42 -9.26 -24.78 -30.50
N ALA A 43 -9.79 -24.67 -31.71
CA ALA A 43 -9.84 -23.42 -32.46
C ALA A 43 -10.80 -22.46 -31.73
N VAL A 44 -10.26 -21.57 -30.90
CA VAL A 44 -10.97 -20.35 -30.52
C VAL A 44 -10.84 -19.42 -31.71
N ALA A 45 -11.89 -19.35 -32.52
CA ALA A 45 -12.06 -18.27 -33.48
C ALA A 45 -12.10 -16.96 -32.68
N ALA A 46 -10.99 -16.22 -32.69
CA ALA A 46 -10.96 -14.84 -32.26
C ALA A 46 -11.81 -14.05 -33.25
N SER A 47 -13.06 -13.80 -32.89
CA SER A 47 -13.87 -12.76 -33.53
C SER A 47 -13.16 -11.43 -33.30
N THR A 48 -12.36 -11.01 -34.28
CA THR A 48 -11.80 -9.67 -34.38
C THR A 48 -12.92 -8.69 -34.73
N LEU A 49 -13.85 -8.48 -33.79
CA LEU A 49 -14.49 -7.18 -33.67
C LEU A 49 -13.42 -6.30 -33.05
N GLY A 50 -12.72 -5.56 -33.91
CA GLY A 50 -11.68 -4.64 -33.51
C GLY A 50 -12.18 -3.80 -32.35
N ALA A 51 -11.54 -3.97 -31.19
CA ALA A 51 -11.67 -3.00 -30.13
C ALA A 51 -11.40 -1.63 -30.78
N PRO A 52 -12.28 -0.64 -30.59
CA PRO A 52 -11.99 0.70 -31.09
C PRO A 52 -10.60 1.07 -30.58
N PRO A 53 -9.72 1.66 -31.42
CA PRO A 53 -8.42 2.10 -30.94
C PRO A 53 -8.69 2.93 -29.68
N LEU A 54 -7.99 2.60 -28.59
CA LEU A 54 -7.92 3.44 -27.40
C LEU A 54 -7.59 4.83 -27.93
N ARG A 55 -8.61 5.68 -28.01
CA ARG A 55 -8.45 7.05 -28.45
C ARG A 55 -7.40 7.62 -27.52
N ALA A 56 -6.25 8.01 -28.09
CA ALA A 56 -5.15 8.57 -27.32
C ALA A 56 -5.74 9.60 -26.37
N GLN A 57 -5.74 9.28 -25.08
CA GLN A 57 -6.11 10.25 -24.08
C GLN A 57 -5.05 11.34 -24.21
N THR A 58 -5.47 12.54 -24.58
CA THR A 58 -4.65 13.74 -24.44
C THR A 58 -3.97 13.71 -23.06
N PRO A 59 -2.68 14.08 -22.95
CA PRO A 59 -1.87 13.89 -21.74
C PRO A 59 -2.45 14.70 -20.59
N ASN A 60 -3.43 14.15 -19.89
CA ASN A 60 -4.15 14.85 -18.84
C ASN A 60 -3.45 14.56 -17.52
N GLY A 61 -2.33 15.27 -17.39
CA GLY A 61 -1.70 15.57 -16.12
C GLY A 61 -0.31 16.12 -16.35
N THR A 62 -0.14 17.45 -16.38
CA THR A 62 1.19 18.09 -16.29
C THR A 62 1.91 17.79 -14.98
N CYS A 63 1.24 17.09 -14.06
CA CYS A 63 1.71 16.75 -12.74
C CYS A 63 1.45 15.29 -12.35
N ILE A 64 2.25 14.83 -11.40
CA ILE A 64 2.10 13.56 -10.69
C ILE A 64 1.92 13.90 -9.21
N ARG A 65 0.79 13.52 -8.64
CA ARG A 65 0.53 13.62 -7.20
C ARG A 65 0.93 12.31 -6.56
N THR A 66 1.94 12.34 -5.71
CA THR A 66 2.21 11.21 -4.81
C THR A 66 1.40 11.39 -3.54
N LEU A 67 0.82 10.33 -3.00
CA LEU A 67 0.04 10.37 -1.77
C LEU A 67 0.29 9.10 -0.96
N GLY A 68 0.68 9.24 0.30
CA GLY A 68 0.88 8.08 1.16
C GLY A 68 1.67 8.36 2.43
N ASP A 69 2.27 7.31 2.98
CA ASP A 69 3.01 7.34 4.24
C ASP A 69 4.54 7.60 4.06
N SER A 70 5.36 7.16 5.01
CA SER A 70 6.83 7.26 4.94
C SER A 70 7.45 6.49 3.78
N LEU A 71 6.82 5.42 3.28
CA LEU A 71 7.30 4.73 2.07
C LEU A 71 7.13 5.64 0.85
N THR A 72 6.13 6.51 0.85
CA THR A 72 5.95 7.51 -0.22
C THR A 72 6.99 8.61 -0.16
N SER A 73 7.33 9.10 1.04
CA SER A 73 8.39 10.11 1.17
C SER A 73 9.77 9.58 0.74
N GLY A 74 9.95 8.26 0.81
CA GLY A 74 11.04 7.51 0.20
C GLY A 74 11.22 7.81 -1.29
N TYR A 75 10.39 7.22 -2.15
CA TYR A 75 10.61 7.30 -3.59
C TYR A 75 10.27 8.67 -4.22
N GLN A 76 9.34 9.46 -3.65
CA GLN A 76 8.78 10.64 -4.32
C GLN A 76 9.85 11.68 -4.74
N ARG A 77 10.91 11.82 -3.94
CA ARG A 77 12.01 12.78 -4.18
C ARG A 77 12.86 12.42 -5.39
N PHE A 78 12.77 11.19 -5.88
CA PHE A 78 13.53 10.70 -7.02
C PHE A 78 12.75 10.72 -8.34
N LEU A 79 11.41 10.86 -8.31
CA LEU A 79 10.56 10.77 -9.50
C LEU A 79 10.98 11.75 -10.60
N SER A 80 11.27 13.00 -10.24
CA SER A 80 11.64 14.05 -11.20
C SER A 80 12.89 13.70 -12.03
N ARG A 81 13.77 12.81 -11.53
CA ARG A 81 14.94 12.32 -12.29
C ARG A 81 14.55 11.42 -13.46
N PHE A 82 13.43 10.71 -13.34
CA PHE A 82 12.99 9.70 -14.32
C PHE A 82 11.82 10.15 -15.16
N ILE A 83 11.10 11.20 -14.77
CA ILE A 83 10.01 11.81 -15.53
C ILE A 83 10.06 13.34 -15.43
N PRO A 84 11.12 13.97 -15.99
CA PRO A 84 11.44 15.38 -15.77
C PRO A 84 10.45 16.36 -16.41
N ASP A 85 9.63 15.89 -17.34
CA ASP A 85 8.58 16.62 -18.05
C ASP A 85 7.31 16.82 -17.21
N ARG A 86 7.29 16.34 -15.96
CA ARG A 86 6.11 16.35 -15.08
C ARG A 86 6.42 17.03 -13.75
N LYS A 87 5.52 17.91 -13.32
CA LYS A 87 5.57 18.50 -11.97
C LYS A 87 5.24 17.43 -10.93
N ILE A 88 6.16 17.16 -10.02
CA ILE A 88 5.89 16.26 -8.90
C ILE A 88 5.25 17.07 -7.76
N VAL A 89 4.07 16.65 -7.30
CA VAL A 89 3.41 17.20 -6.12
C VAL A 89 3.57 16.18 -4.98
N PRO A 90 4.53 16.40 -4.06
CA PRO A 90 4.86 15.45 -3.01
C PRO A 90 3.74 15.35 -1.97
N GLY A 91 3.51 14.14 -1.47
CA GLY A 91 2.43 13.88 -0.50
C GLY A 91 2.66 12.64 0.34
N GLY A 92 3.91 12.20 0.49
CA GLY A 92 4.31 11.25 1.53
C GLY A 92 4.51 11.95 2.87
N LEU A 93 3.81 11.50 3.91
CA LEU A 93 4.01 11.92 5.31
C LEU A 93 4.26 10.69 6.19
N GLY A 94 5.23 10.73 7.10
CA GLY A 94 5.61 9.55 7.88
C GLY A 94 4.46 8.95 8.70
N ALA A 95 4.55 7.68 9.10
CA ALA A 95 3.66 7.05 10.09
C ALA A 95 2.12 7.22 9.92
N GLN A 96 1.62 7.64 8.75
CA GLN A 96 0.20 7.85 8.52
C GLN A 96 -0.52 6.53 8.26
N THR A 97 -1.67 6.31 8.91
CA THR A 97 -2.57 5.21 8.55
C THR A 97 -3.32 5.53 7.26
N SER A 98 -3.92 4.50 6.62
CA SER A 98 -4.76 4.71 5.44
C SER A 98 -5.89 5.72 5.69
N THR A 99 -6.48 5.75 6.89
CA THR A 99 -7.54 6.70 7.28
C THR A 99 -7.06 8.14 7.22
N GLN A 100 -5.85 8.41 7.68
CA GLN A 100 -5.29 9.77 7.70
C GLN A 100 -4.93 10.23 6.29
N ILE A 101 -4.42 9.30 5.47
CA ILE A 101 -4.14 9.54 4.06
C ILE A 101 -5.45 9.85 3.31
N ALA A 102 -6.52 9.09 3.56
CA ALA A 102 -7.84 9.33 2.98
C ALA A 102 -8.43 10.68 3.39
N ALA A 103 -8.27 11.07 4.65
CA ALA A 103 -8.70 12.39 5.13
C ALA A 103 -7.93 13.52 4.43
N ARG A 104 -6.60 13.39 4.28
CA ARG A 104 -5.75 14.32 3.50
C ARG A 104 -6.11 14.38 2.02
N ALA A 105 -6.64 13.30 1.47
CA ALA A 105 -7.15 13.26 0.11
C ALA A 105 -8.50 13.98 -0.05
N GLY A 106 -9.16 14.34 1.06
CA GLY A 106 -10.55 14.78 1.07
C GLY A 106 -11.54 13.65 0.81
N ALA A 107 -11.09 12.39 0.86
CA ALA A 107 -11.89 11.21 0.52
C ALA A 107 -12.80 10.75 1.66
N ILE A 108 -12.49 11.14 2.90
CA ILE A 108 -13.35 10.90 4.06
C ILE A 108 -13.53 12.19 4.88
N PRO A 109 -14.67 12.35 5.59
CA PRO A 109 -14.93 13.53 6.38
C PRO A 109 -13.92 13.72 7.51
N THR A 110 -13.41 14.95 7.64
CA THR A 110 -12.66 15.39 8.82
C THR A 110 -13.53 16.29 9.66
N ARG A 111 -13.80 15.88 10.89
CA ARG A 111 -14.64 16.62 11.84
C ARG A 111 -13.77 17.38 12.82
N VAL A 112 -14.13 18.63 13.05
CA VAL A 112 -13.42 19.57 13.93
C VAL A 112 -14.36 20.09 15.00
N PHE A 113 -13.82 20.30 16.19
CA PHE A 113 -14.48 21.05 17.26
C PHE A 113 -13.76 22.39 17.47
N VAL A 114 -14.50 23.48 17.29
CA VAL A 114 -14.02 24.86 17.41
C VAL A 114 -14.48 25.43 18.75
N PRO A 115 -13.59 25.96 19.60
CA PRO A 115 -14.00 26.60 20.85
C PRO A 115 -15.03 27.72 20.61
N GLY A 116 -16.14 27.69 21.34
CA GLY A 116 -17.20 28.68 21.23
C GLY A 116 -18.09 28.55 19.97
N ASP A 117 -17.97 27.46 19.22
CA ASP A 117 -18.81 27.13 18.05
C ASP A 117 -18.86 28.20 16.95
N SER A 118 -17.87 29.09 16.90
CA SER A 118 -17.77 30.20 15.94
C SER A 118 -16.33 30.48 15.54
N LEU A 119 -16.13 30.81 14.27
CA LEU A 119 -14.86 31.28 13.73
C LEU A 119 -14.86 32.81 13.65
N PRO A 120 -13.80 33.49 14.16
CA PRO A 120 -13.70 34.94 14.09
C PRO A 120 -13.49 35.44 12.65
N ARG A 121 -13.58 36.76 12.46
CA ARG A 121 -13.40 37.41 11.14
C ARG A 121 -12.00 37.22 10.54
N SER A 122 -10.98 37.02 11.36
CA SER A 122 -9.59 36.78 10.95
C SER A 122 -8.78 36.22 12.12
N GLY A 123 -7.52 35.88 11.88
CA GLY A 123 -6.59 35.42 12.91
C GLY A 123 -6.44 33.90 12.93
N THR A 124 -6.09 33.36 14.09
CA THR A 124 -5.83 31.93 14.28
C THR A 124 -6.72 31.39 15.39
N VAL A 125 -7.34 30.25 15.17
CA VAL A 125 -8.13 29.54 16.19
C VAL A 125 -7.48 28.21 16.51
N GLN A 126 -7.17 28.00 17.78
CA GLN A 126 -6.78 26.69 18.28
C GLN A 126 -7.99 25.76 18.25
N LEU A 127 -7.85 24.61 17.60
CA LEU A 127 -8.89 23.60 17.54
C LEU A 127 -8.90 22.78 18.83
N ALA A 128 -10.09 22.52 19.37
CA ALA A 128 -10.23 21.68 20.56
C ALA A 128 -10.11 20.19 20.22
N SER A 129 -10.53 19.77 19.03
CA SER A 129 -10.22 18.43 18.50
C SER A 129 -10.36 18.37 16.98
N ILE A 130 -9.73 17.35 16.38
CA ILE A 130 -9.84 17.00 14.97
C ILE A 130 -9.82 15.48 14.80
N GLN A 131 -10.75 14.93 14.02
CA GLN A 131 -10.86 13.50 13.77
C GLN A 131 -11.25 13.19 12.32
N PRO A 132 -10.49 12.35 11.60
CA PRO A 132 -9.17 11.84 11.97
C PRO A 132 -8.10 12.94 11.97
N ARG A 133 -6.92 12.69 12.55
CA ARG A 133 -5.76 13.59 12.48
C ARG A 133 -5.15 13.57 11.06
N LEU A 134 -4.99 14.73 10.42
CA LEU A 134 -4.49 14.83 9.04
C LEU A 134 -2.97 14.92 8.94
N ILE A 135 -2.33 15.42 9.97
CA ILE A 135 -0.89 15.66 10.06
C ILE A 135 -0.50 15.04 11.40
N SER A 136 0.19 13.90 11.47
CA SER A 136 0.25 13.16 12.75
C SER A 136 1.64 12.67 13.14
N SER A 137 2.66 13.10 12.42
CA SER A 137 3.92 12.35 12.36
C SER A 137 5.12 13.16 11.92
N SER A 138 4.94 14.41 11.51
CA SER A 138 6.06 15.31 11.27
C SER A 138 6.46 15.98 12.58
N ASN A 139 7.76 15.95 12.87
CA ASN A 139 8.39 16.79 13.89
C ASN A 139 8.51 18.26 13.42
N LYS A 140 7.92 18.56 12.25
CA LYS A 140 7.93 19.86 11.60
C LYS A 140 6.51 20.41 11.62
N ALA A 141 6.39 21.73 11.70
CA ALA A 141 5.13 22.37 11.34
C ALA A 141 4.80 21.98 9.90
N ASP A 142 3.63 21.37 9.73
CA ASP A 142 3.06 21.05 8.43
C ASP A 142 1.71 21.76 8.33
N GLU A 143 1.35 22.09 7.11
CA GLU A 143 0.14 22.84 6.83
C GLU A 143 -0.64 22.23 5.67
N ILE A 144 -1.96 22.31 5.77
CA ILE A 144 -2.89 21.88 4.73
C ILE A 144 -3.84 23.04 4.49
N GLU A 145 -3.82 23.58 3.27
CA GLU A 145 -4.84 24.51 2.81
C GLU A 145 -6.20 23.81 2.73
N GLY A 146 -7.27 24.53 3.02
CA GLY A 146 -8.61 23.98 2.95
C GLY A 146 -9.67 24.95 3.43
N SER A 147 -10.80 24.40 3.81
CA SER A 147 -11.88 25.17 4.43
C SER A 147 -12.42 24.48 5.67
N LEU A 148 -12.72 25.26 6.71
CA LEU A 148 -13.37 24.80 7.93
C LEU A 148 -14.75 25.46 8.02
N ALA A 149 -15.82 24.67 8.09
CA ALA A 149 -17.20 25.18 8.03
C ALA A 149 -17.43 26.10 6.79
N GLY A 150 -16.79 25.77 5.66
CA GLY A 150 -16.84 26.56 4.42
C GLY A 150 -15.95 27.81 4.43
N ARG A 151 -15.25 28.10 5.53
CA ARG A 151 -14.33 29.23 5.67
C ARG A 151 -12.93 28.86 5.15
N PRO A 152 -12.42 29.50 4.08
CA PRO A 152 -11.07 29.22 3.59
C PRO A 152 -10.00 29.60 4.62
N GLY A 153 -8.93 28.82 4.64
CA GLY A 153 -7.81 29.06 5.53
C GLY A 153 -6.84 27.89 5.48
N ARG A 154 -6.06 27.76 6.54
CA ARG A 154 -4.98 26.79 6.60
C ARG A 154 -4.94 26.10 7.95
N LEU A 155 -5.03 24.77 7.91
CA LEU A 155 -4.85 23.93 9.08
C LEU A 155 -3.36 23.73 9.29
N THR A 156 -2.86 24.08 10.48
CA THR A 156 -1.48 23.87 10.89
C THR A 156 -1.42 22.93 12.07
N ARG A 157 -0.36 22.14 12.16
CA ARG A 157 -0.05 21.36 13.36
C ARG A 157 1.35 21.69 13.85
N ASP A 158 1.52 21.87 15.15
CA ASP A 158 2.82 22.04 15.77
C ASP A 158 3.44 20.74 16.29
N ALA A 159 4.66 20.82 16.82
CA ALA A 159 5.40 19.67 17.35
C ALA A 159 4.73 19.04 18.60
N SER A 160 3.83 19.75 19.28
CA SER A 160 3.09 19.29 20.45
C SER A 160 1.74 18.65 20.10
N ASP A 161 1.49 18.33 18.81
CA ASP A 161 0.22 17.81 18.30
C ASP A 161 -0.95 18.81 18.47
N ARG A 162 -0.66 20.10 18.67
CA ARG A 162 -1.69 21.15 18.67
C ARG A 162 -2.07 21.50 17.23
N TYR A 163 -3.37 21.54 16.98
CA TYR A 163 -3.92 22.00 15.71
C TYR A 163 -4.46 23.41 15.83
N ASP A 164 -4.04 24.26 14.91
CA ASP A 164 -4.50 25.63 14.77
C ASP A 164 -5.08 25.81 13.35
N PHE A 165 -6.12 26.62 13.20
CA PHE A 165 -6.68 27.02 11.91
C PHE A 165 -6.46 28.52 11.70
N VAL A 166 -5.61 28.85 10.72
CA VAL A 166 -5.33 30.22 10.32
C VAL A 166 -6.35 30.65 9.28
N LEU A 167 -7.15 31.65 9.61
CA LEU A 167 -8.29 32.11 8.82
C LEU A 167 -7.90 33.11 7.76
N ASN A 168 -8.42 32.94 6.55
CA ASN A 168 -8.49 34.07 5.61
C ASN A 168 -9.49 35.12 6.16
N PRO A 169 -9.24 36.43 6.01
CA PRO A 169 -10.17 37.46 6.47
C PRO A 169 -11.59 37.34 5.86
N ALA A 170 -12.62 37.80 6.56
CA ALA A 170 -13.94 38.12 6.00
C ALA A 170 -14.70 39.16 6.84
N ASP A 171 -15.85 39.53 6.30
CA ASP A 171 -16.70 40.60 6.81
C ASP A 171 -17.49 40.22 8.06
N ARG A 172 -17.67 38.92 8.33
CA ARG A 172 -18.42 38.42 9.49
C ARG A 172 -17.81 37.14 10.07
N GLU A 173 -18.17 36.86 11.31
CA GLU A 173 -17.93 35.56 11.93
C GLU A 173 -18.65 34.44 11.18
N THR A 174 -18.13 33.22 11.28
CA THR A 174 -18.71 32.04 10.62
C THR A 174 -19.08 30.99 11.67
N PRO A 175 -20.36 30.59 11.78
CA PRO A 175 -20.74 29.50 12.67
C PRO A 175 -19.97 28.22 12.36
N ALA A 176 -19.44 27.58 13.39
CA ALA A 176 -18.71 26.33 13.30
C ALA A 176 -19.14 25.39 14.44
N PRO A 177 -20.37 24.87 14.40
CA PRO A 177 -20.90 23.97 15.43
C PRO A 177 -20.05 22.70 15.58
N PRO A 178 -20.21 21.95 16.69
CA PRO A 178 -19.42 20.75 16.92
C PRO A 178 -19.52 19.74 15.78
N GLY A 179 -18.38 19.25 15.31
CA GLY A 179 -18.30 18.32 14.19
C GLY A 179 -18.33 18.97 12.81
N SER A 180 -18.13 20.29 12.75
CA SER A 180 -17.90 21.04 11.51
C SER A 180 -16.82 20.39 10.65
N LEU A 181 -17.02 20.42 9.34
CA LEU A 181 -16.12 19.77 8.40
C LEU A 181 -14.91 20.64 8.10
N PHE A 182 -13.73 20.04 8.19
CA PHE A 182 -12.55 20.51 7.48
C PHE A 182 -12.45 19.77 6.14
N ALA A 183 -12.38 20.52 5.04
CA ALA A 183 -12.21 20.00 3.69
C ALA A 183 -10.85 20.46 3.14
N PRO A 184 -9.87 19.56 2.95
CA PRO A 184 -8.59 19.90 2.31
C PRO A 184 -8.81 20.42 0.88
N GLN A 185 -8.03 21.43 0.50
CA GLN A 185 -7.97 21.90 -0.87
C GLN A 185 -7.22 20.86 -1.72
N THR A 186 -7.86 20.39 -2.78
CA THR A 186 -7.30 19.36 -3.68
C THR A 186 -7.49 19.69 -5.16
N SER A 187 -8.05 20.86 -5.47
CA SER A 187 -8.32 21.32 -6.84
C SER A 187 -7.07 21.58 -7.66
N ASP A 188 -5.92 21.80 -7.02
CA ASP A 188 -4.62 21.99 -7.65
C ASP A 188 -4.01 20.67 -8.19
N VAL A 189 -4.54 19.53 -7.74
CA VAL A 189 -4.05 18.19 -8.06
C VAL A 189 -5.11 17.26 -8.66
N ASP A 190 -6.31 17.77 -8.93
CA ASP A 190 -7.46 17.01 -9.45
C ASP A 190 -7.21 16.36 -10.83
N LYS A 191 -6.30 16.97 -11.60
CA LYS A 191 -5.85 16.57 -12.94
C LYS A 191 -4.49 15.85 -12.95
N CYS A 192 -3.84 15.67 -11.80
CA CYS A 192 -2.57 14.93 -11.77
C CYS A 192 -2.82 13.42 -11.94
N VAL A 193 -1.81 12.71 -12.44
CA VAL A 193 -1.72 11.25 -12.23
C VAL A 193 -1.52 11.00 -10.74
N LEU A 194 -2.38 10.20 -10.11
CA LEU A 194 -2.22 9.82 -8.71
C LEU A 194 -1.27 8.62 -8.59
N VAL A 195 -0.31 8.67 -7.68
CA VAL A 195 0.44 7.50 -7.20
C VAL A 195 0.17 7.35 -5.71
N LEU A 196 -0.62 6.34 -5.35
CA LEU A 196 -1.09 6.06 -4.00
C LEU A 196 -0.32 4.89 -3.38
N TRP A 197 0.32 5.11 -2.24
CA TRP A 197 0.90 4.03 -1.42
C TRP A 197 0.41 4.15 0.02
N ALA A 198 -0.58 3.33 0.38
CA ALA A 198 -1.26 3.41 1.67
C ALA A 198 -1.52 2.02 2.26
N GLY A 199 -1.67 1.96 3.59
CA GLY A 199 -2.14 0.77 4.31
C GLY A 199 -1.11 0.12 5.23
N ARG A 200 0.17 0.51 5.18
CA ARG A 200 1.22 -0.17 5.96
C ARG A 200 1.05 0.03 7.47
N ASN A 201 0.70 1.25 7.90
CA ASN A 201 0.68 1.60 9.33
C ASN A 201 -0.56 1.09 10.09
N ASP A 202 -1.54 0.52 9.39
CA ASP A 202 -2.78 0.02 9.97
C ASP A 202 -3.03 -1.47 9.71
N ILE A 203 -2.04 -2.22 9.22
CA ILE A 203 -2.11 -3.69 9.20
C ILE A 203 -2.31 -4.22 10.64
N PRO A 204 -3.24 -5.18 10.87
CA PRO A 204 -3.95 -5.99 9.87
C PRO A 204 -5.38 -5.52 9.53
N ALA A 205 -5.75 -4.25 9.72
CA ALA A 205 -7.10 -3.71 9.50
C ALA A 205 -7.52 -3.64 8.01
N SER A 206 -7.56 -4.80 7.35
CA SER A 206 -7.68 -4.93 5.89
C SER A 206 -8.96 -4.29 5.35
N ALA A 207 -10.09 -4.43 6.05
CA ALA A 207 -11.35 -3.82 5.64
C ALA A 207 -11.27 -2.29 5.64
N THR A 208 -10.72 -1.70 6.71
CA THR A 208 -10.49 -0.26 6.82
C THR A 208 -9.53 0.24 5.74
N ILE A 209 -8.41 -0.46 5.53
CA ILE A 209 -7.43 -0.12 4.50
C ILE A 209 -8.06 -0.08 3.11
N LEU A 210 -8.78 -1.15 2.75
CA LEU A 210 -9.43 -1.25 1.45
C LEU A 210 -10.52 -0.18 1.27
N ALA A 211 -11.35 0.06 2.28
CA ALA A 211 -12.39 1.09 2.22
C ALA A 211 -11.81 2.50 2.06
N ASN A 212 -10.70 2.81 2.75
CA ASN A 212 -10.02 4.10 2.61
C ASN A 212 -9.37 4.27 1.24
N ILE A 213 -8.71 3.23 0.72
CA ILE A 213 -8.14 3.24 -0.63
C ILE A 213 -9.25 3.42 -1.68
N ASP A 214 -10.36 2.70 -1.53
CA ASP A 214 -11.52 2.80 -2.42
C ASP A 214 -12.06 4.24 -2.46
N ALA A 215 -12.23 4.87 -1.30
CA ALA A 215 -12.70 6.26 -1.21
C ALA A 215 -11.74 7.24 -1.90
N ILE A 216 -10.42 7.03 -1.77
CA ILE A 216 -9.41 7.87 -2.45
C ILE A 216 -9.49 7.69 -3.97
N LEU A 217 -9.67 6.47 -4.44
CA LEU A 217 -9.62 6.12 -5.86
C LEU A 217 -10.95 6.34 -6.58
N GLU A 218 -12.09 6.38 -5.87
CA GLU A 218 -13.43 6.53 -6.45
C GLU A 218 -13.52 7.71 -7.44
N PRO A 219 -13.07 8.95 -7.13
CA PRO A 219 -13.12 10.05 -8.09
C PRO A 219 -12.27 9.81 -9.35
N TYR A 220 -11.18 9.04 -9.25
CA TYR A 220 -10.32 8.72 -10.39
C TYR A 220 -10.98 7.65 -11.27
N VAL A 221 -11.60 6.64 -10.66
CA VAL A 221 -12.36 5.59 -11.36
C VAL A 221 -13.54 6.20 -12.12
N LEU A 222 -14.35 7.03 -11.44
CA LEU A 222 -15.54 7.66 -12.03
C LEU A 222 -15.20 8.55 -13.24
N ARG A 223 -14.08 9.29 -13.17
CA ARG A 223 -13.61 10.16 -14.26
C ARG A 223 -12.72 9.45 -15.28
N ARG A 224 -12.41 8.17 -15.08
CA ARG A 224 -11.39 7.43 -15.85
C ARG A 224 -10.03 8.16 -15.88
N ALA A 225 -9.69 8.82 -14.77
CA ALA A 225 -8.43 9.52 -14.61
C ALA A 225 -7.30 8.53 -14.26
N PRO A 226 -6.05 8.82 -14.68
CA PRO A 226 -4.92 7.93 -14.45
C PRO A 226 -4.53 7.86 -12.97
N PHE A 227 -4.33 6.64 -12.46
CA PHE A 227 -3.81 6.39 -11.13
C PHE A 227 -2.98 5.11 -11.07
N LEU A 228 -2.03 5.08 -10.13
CA LEU A 228 -1.36 3.89 -9.64
C LEU A 228 -1.69 3.70 -8.16
N VAL A 229 -2.05 2.48 -7.78
CA VAL A 229 -2.11 2.02 -6.38
C VAL A 229 -1.02 0.98 -6.16
N ILE A 230 -0.13 1.27 -5.21
CA ILE A 230 1.07 0.48 -4.97
C ILE A 230 0.79 -0.63 -3.97
N SER A 231 1.33 -1.82 -4.22
CA SER A 231 1.32 -2.95 -3.27
C SER A 231 1.85 -2.56 -1.89
N VAL A 232 1.17 -2.99 -0.82
CA VAL A 232 1.64 -2.89 0.56
C VAL A 232 2.83 -3.84 0.77
N LEU A 233 3.88 -3.36 1.43
CA LEU A 233 5.04 -4.17 1.80
C LEU A 233 4.79 -4.87 3.14
N ASN A 234 5.30 -6.09 3.29
CA ASN A 234 5.47 -6.72 4.61
C ASN A 234 6.79 -6.25 5.26
N SER A 235 6.84 -6.20 6.59
CA SER A 235 8.08 -5.94 7.34
C SER A 235 8.96 -7.19 7.42
N ASP A 236 10.20 -7.02 7.86
CA ASP A 236 11.16 -8.10 8.14
C ASP A 236 10.68 -9.15 9.17
N SER A 237 9.78 -8.72 10.05
CA SER A 237 9.13 -9.50 11.11
C SER A 237 7.81 -10.14 10.66
N GLU A 238 7.44 -10.00 9.39
CA GLU A 238 6.23 -10.54 8.78
C GLU A 238 6.58 -11.55 7.67
N PRO A 239 7.27 -12.67 7.99
CA PRO A 239 7.56 -13.72 7.01
C PRO A 239 6.28 -14.45 6.59
N ALA A 240 6.39 -15.21 5.48
CA ALA A 240 5.38 -16.15 5.04
C ALA A 240 4.90 -17.03 6.20
N GLY A 241 3.57 -17.20 6.29
CA GLY A 241 2.91 -17.93 7.37
C GLY A 241 2.51 -17.06 8.58
N SER A 242 3.02 -15.84 8.71
CA SER A 242 2.54 -14.92 9.76
C SER A 242 1.15 -14.35 9.44
N ALA A 243 0.35 -14.06 10.47
CA ALA A 243 -0.99 -13.50 10.30
C ALA A 243 -0.97 -12.13 9.60
N ARG A 244 0.04 -11.30 9.90
CA ARG A 244 0.21 -9.98 9.30
C ARG A 244 0.64 -10.08 7.83
N PHE A 245 1.52 -11.03 7.48
CA PHE A 245 1.83 -11.35 6.08
C PHE A 245 0.57 -11.73 5.29
N ALA A 246 -0.27 -12.62 5.85
CA ALA A 246 -1.51 -13.02 5.20
C ALA A 246 -2.47 -11.83 4.95
N ALA A 247 -2.53 -10.87 5.88
CA ALA A 247 -3.30 -9.63 5.68
C ALA A 247 -2.72 -8.77 4.55
N VAL A 248 -1.40 -8.58 4.49
CA VAL A 248 -0.73 -7.84 3.40
C VAL A 248 -1.01 -8.49 2.05
N MET A 249 -0.88 -9.81 1.95
CA MET A 249 -1.14 -10.55 0.70
C MET A 249 -2.60 -10.42 0.27
N ARG A 250 -3.55 -10.50 1.21
CA ARG A 250 -4.97 -10.33 0.93
C ARG A 250 -5.26 -8.92 0.38
N ILE A 251 -4.72 -7.88 1.01
CA ILE A 251 -4.88 -6.50 0.54
C ILE A 251 -4.34 -6.36 -0.88
N ASN A 252 -3.11 -6.81 -1.13
CA ASN A 252 -2.48 -6.71 -2.45
C ASN A 252 -3.26 -7.48 -3.52
N GLN A 253 -3.74 -8.68 -3.20
CA GLN A 253 -4.57 -9.48 -4.09
C GLN A 253 -5.88 -8.75 -4.41
N THR A 254 -6.56 -8.19 -3.41
CA THR A 254 -7.80 -7.43 -3.64
C THR A 254 -7.56 -6.19 -4.49
N LEU A 255 -6.48 -5.44 -4.24
CA LEU A 255 -6.13 -4.27 -5.05
C LEU A 255 -5.81 -4.65 -6.51
N ALA A 256 -5.05 -5.72 -6.72
CA ALA A 256 -4.73 -6.24 -8.05
C ALA A 256 -5.99 -6.69 -8.81
N GLN A 257 -6.91 -7.37 -8.14
CA GLN A 257 -8.17 -7.83 -8.73
C GLN A 257 -9.11 -6.68 -9.05
N LYS A 258 -9.21 -5.69 -8.15
CA LYS A 258 -10.15 -4.57 -8.29
C LYS A 258 -9.65 -3.50 -9.27
N TYR A 259 -8.34 -3.28 -9.32
CA TYR A 259 -7.72 -2.22 -10.12
C TYR A 259 -6.62 -2.76 -11.05
N PRO A 260 -6.91 -3.71 -11.96
CA PRO A 260 -5.86 -4.42 -12.71
C PRO A 260 -4.98 -3.50 -13.57
N SER A 261 -5.52 -2.41 -14.12
CA SER A 261 -4.74 -1.43 -14.90
C SER A 261 -3.98 -0.42 -14.03
N GLY A 262 -4.47 -0.17 -12.80
CA GLY A 262 -3.93 0.80 -11.85
C GLY A 262 -3.08 0.19 -10.75
N PHE A 263 -3.08 -1.13 -10.55
CA PHE A 263 -2.25 -1.77 -9.54
C PHE A 263 -0.80 -1.89 -10.03
N LEU A 264 0.15 -1.52 -9.18
CA LEU A 264 1.58 -1.70 -9.43
C LEU A 264 2.21 -2.49 -8.28
N ASP A 265 2.69 -3.69 -8.59
CA ASP A 265 3.29 -4.60 -7.61
C ASP A 265 4.77 -4.27 -7.36
N VAL A 266 5.00 -3.19 -6.61
CA VAL A 266 6.35 -2.80 -6.17
C VAL A 266 6.96 -3.86 -5.26
N ARG A 267 6.15 -4.56 -4.46
CA ARG A 267 6.64 -5.64 -3.60
C ARG A 267 7.28 -6.75 -4.43
N ARG A 268 6.60 -7.21 -5.49
CA ARG A 268 7.14 -8.24 -6.37
C ARG A 268 8.39 -7.77 -7.11
N TYR A 269 8.40 -6.51 -7.59
CA TYR A 269 9.60 -5.91 -8.17
C TYR A 269 10.81 -5.94 -7.21
N LEU A 270 10.59 -5.60 -5.93
CA LEU A 270 11.63 -5.61 -4.90
C LEU A 270 12.18 -7.02 -4.63
N MET A 271 11.36 -8.05 -4.80
CA MET A 271 11.78 -9.44 -4.63
C MET A 271 12.50 -10.01 -5.87
N ASP A 272 12.03 -9.65 -7.07
CA ASP A 272 12.45 -10.33 -8.30
C ASP A 272 13.59 -9.63 -9.03
N SER A 273 13.65 -8.29 -8.95
CA SER A 273 14.51 -7.50 -9.86
C SER A 273 15.40 -6.49 -9.13
N ALA A 274 14.97 -5.99 -7.97
CA ALA A 274 15.66 -4.88 -7.32
C ALA A 274 17.10 -5.19 -6.89
N LEU A 275 17.45 -6.44 -6.52
CA LEU A 275 18.84 -6.81 -6.22
C LEU A 275 19.74 -6.60 -7.45
N ALA A 276 19.31 -7.11 -8.62
CA ALA A 276 20.05 -6.97 -9.85
C ALA A 276 20.16 -5.50 -10.29
N ASP A 277 19.06 -4.76 -10.21
CA ASP A 277 19.02 -3.34 -10.56
C ASP A 277 19.87 -2.47 -9.62
N ALA A 278 19.97 -2.87 -8.34
CA ALA A 278 20.84 -2.25 -7.34
C ALA A 278 22.31 -2.72 -7.45
N LYS A 279 22.62 -3.65 -8.36
CA LYS A 279 23.93 -4.31 -8.49
C LYS A 279 24.39 -4.95 -7.18
N LEU A 280 23.44 -5.48 -6.41
CA LEU A 280 23.69 -6.21 -5.18
C LEU A 280 23.72 -7.72 -5.46
N PRO A 281 24.56 -8.49 -4.76
CA PRO A 281 24.61 -9.93 -4.93
C PRO A 281 23.32 -10.58 -4.43
N ALA A 282 22.85 -11.61 -5.15
CA ALA A 282 21.83 -12.53 -4.66
C ALA A 282 22.49 -13.67 -3.86
N ASP A 283 23.19 -13.32 -2.77
CA ASP A 283 23.93 -14.25 -1.91
C ASP A 283 23.01 -15.15 -1.04
N ASP A 284 23.60 -15.99 -0.18
CA ASP A 284 22.85 -16.90 0.70
C ASP A 284 21.94 -16.18 1.69
N GLU A 285 22.33 -14.99 2.13
CA GLU A 285 21.48 -14.18 2.99
C GLU A 285 20.25 -13.72 2.20
N ALA A 286 20.43 -13.09 1.04
CA ALA A 286 19.33 -12.68 0.18
C ALA A 286 18.38 -13.85 -0.16
N ARG A 287 18.93 -15.03 -0.47
CA ARG A 287 18.14 -16.26 -0.71
C ARG A 287 17.34 -16.68 0.52
N THR A 288 17.90 -16.56 1.72
CA THR A 288 17.20 -16.89 2.97
C THR A 288 16.02 -15.95 3.24
N TRP A 289 16.18 -14.65 2.94
CA TRP A 289 15.08 -13.68 3.04
C TRP A 289 13.98 -13.97 2.02
N LEU A 290 14.34 -14.20 0.76
CA LEU A 290 13.40 -14.52 -0.30
C LEU A 290 12.63 -15.82 -0.04
N ALA A 291 13.28 -16.84 0.51
CA ALA A 291 12.64 -18.11 0.89
C ALA A 291 11.57 -17.94 1.99
N LYS A 292 11.64 -16.86 2.77
CA LYS A 292 10.64 -16.46 3.78
C LYS A 292 9.61 -15.46 3.24
N ASP A 293 9.63 -15.19 1.94
CA ASP A 293 8.79 -14.16 1.29
C ASP A 293 8.99 -12.77 1.92
N LEU A 294 10.25 -12.45 2.23
CA LEU A 294 10.68 -11.15 2.72
C LEU A 294 11.51 -10.43 1.65
N ILE A 295 11.35 -9.11 1.54
CA ILE A 295 12.28 -8.28 0.78
C ILE A 295 13.64 -8.34 1.49
N PRO A 296 14.74 -8.68 0.77
CA PRO A 296 16.09 -8.79 1.34
C PRO A 296 16.52 -7.59 2.18
N ALA A 297 17.18 -7.86 3.31
CA ALA A 297 17.72 -6.82 4.18
C ALA A 297 18.70 -5.87 3.47
N SER A 298 19.45 -6.37 2.49
CA SER A 298 20.38 -5.57 1.69
C SER A 298 19.70 -4.43 0.91
N LEU A 299 18.39 -4.53 0.65
CA LEU A 299 17.57 -3.49 0.02
C LEU A 299 16.92 -2.52 1.02
N ARG A 300 16.98 -2.85 2.32
CA ARG A 300 16.29 -2.12 3.38
C ARG A 300 17.25 -1.24 4.17
N LYS A 301 16.70 -0.13 4.67
CA LYS A 301 17.36 0.72 5.67
C LYS A 301 17.07 0.23 7.09
N ASP A 302 15.84 -0.22 7.33
CA ASP A 302 15.38 -0.78 8.60
C ASP A 302 14.32 -1.87 8.34
N GLY A 303 13.57 -2.29 9.37
CA GLY A 303 12.60 -3.38 9.23
C GLY A 303 11.45 -3.14 8.23
N ILE A 304 11.26 -1.91 7.73
CA ILE A 304 10.24 -1.61 6.71
C ILE A 304 10.70 -0.65 5.60
N HIS A 305 11.52 0.36 5.90
CA HIS A 305 11.94 1.37 4.92
C HIS A 305 13.06 0.86 4.02
N LEU A 306 13.09 1.37 2.79
CA LEU A 306 14.09 1.05 1.79
C LEU A 306 15.31 1.96 1.92
N LYS A 307 16.46 1.53 1.39
CA LYS A 307 17.61 2.43 1.23
C LYS A 307 17.34 3.45 0.13
N ASP A 308 18.04 4.58 0.19
CA ASP A 308 17.91 5.68 -0.77
C ASP A 308 18.11 5.23 -2.22
N GLU A 309 19.10 4.39 -2.48
CA GLU A 309 19.37 3.83 -3.80
C GLU A 309 18.22 2.93 -4.30
N VAL A 310 17.54 2.23 -3.39
CA VAL A 310 16.40 1.37 -3.71
C VAL A 310 15.13 2.20 -3.89
N ASP A 311 14.93 3.25 -3.10
CA ASP A 311 13.86 4.25 -3.32
C ASP A 311 13.97 4.89 -4.72
N ALA A 312 15.19 5.18 -5.18
CA ALA A 312 15.42 5.68 -6.53
C ALA A 312 15.03 4.64 -7.61
N LEU A 313 15.28 3.36 -7.37
CA LEU A 313 14.85 2.27 -8.25
C LEU A 313 13.33 2.11 -8.27
N VAL A 314 12.66 2.22 -7.12
CA VAL A 314 11.19 2.23 -7.05
C VAL A 314 10.62 3.42 -7.82
N ALA A 315 11.20 4.61 -7.68
CA ALA A 315 10.80 5.78 -8.46
C ALA A 315 10.97 5.56 -9.96
N LYS A 316 12.06 4.93 -10.39
CA LYS A 316 12.29 4.55 -11.80
C LYS A 316 11.23 3.56 -12.29
N PHE A 317 10.89 2.56 -11.48
CA PHE A 317 9.87 1.56 -11.80
C PHE A 317 8.48 2.21 -11.96
N ILE A 318 8.10 3.09 -11.04
CA ILE A 318 6.86 3.87 -11.12
C ILE A 318 6.84 4.77 -12.36
N ALA A 319 7.92 5.53 -12.61
CA ALA A 319 8.01 6.38 -13.79
C ALA A 319 7.88 5.58 -15.10
N SER A 320 8.50 4.41 -15.16
CA SER A 320 8.38 3.50 -16.31
C SER A 320 6.94 2.99 -16.48
N ALA A 321 6.26 2.65 -15.37
CA ALA A 321 4.87 2.24 -15.38
C ALA A 321 3.93 3.33 -15.92
N ILE A 322 4.17 4.60 -15.58
CA ILE A 322 3.42 5.75 -16.09
C ILE A 322 3.69 5.95 -17.58
N LYS A 323 4.97 5.99 -18.00
CA LYS A 323 5.36 6.17 -19.41
C LYS A 323 4.83 5.07 -20.32
N ASN A 324 4.91 3.82 -19.89
CA ASN A 324 4.42 2.68 -20.67
C ASN A 324 2.90 2.69 -20.87
N ARG A 325 2.17 3.39 -19.99
CA ARG A 325 0.72 3.61 -20.11
C ARG A 325 0.36 4.89 -20.87
N GLN A 326 1.37 5.65 -21.30
CA GLN A 326 1.20 6.94 -21.99
C GLN A 326 0.38 7.95 -21.19
N TRP A 327 0.50 7.90 -19.87
CA TRP A 327 -0.15 8.85 -18.97
C TRP A 327 0.64 10.12 -18.82
#